data_AF-A0A959XRQ5-F1
#
_entry.id   AF-A0A959XRQ5-F1
#
_cell.length_a   1.000
_cell.length_b   1.000
_cell.length_c   1.000
_cell.angle_alpha   90.00
_cell.angle_beta   90.00
_cell.angle_gamma   90.00
#
_symmetry.space_group_name_H-M   'P 1'
#
loop_
_entity.id
_entity.type
_entity.pdbx_description
1 polymer ?
#
loop_
_entity_poly.entity_id
_entity_poly.type
_entity_poly.pdbx_seq_one_letter_code
_entity_poly.pdbx_strand_id
1 'polypeptide(L)' 'MIPFSPPRIDDRTIKAVEEALRSGWITTGPRTKEFERKLAAYCGVQRVIALNSWTNACELVLR' A
#
# COMPACT_ATOMS: atom_id res chain seq x y z
N MET A 1 15.15 -7.38 -26.50
CA MET A 1 14.15 -6.35 -26.13
C MET A 1 14.26 -6.11 -24.63
N ILE A 2 14.45 -4.86 -24.19
CA ILE A 2 14.53 -4.50 -22.77
C ILE A 2 13.17 -3.93 -22.34
N PRO A 3 12.50 -4.50 -21.33
CA PRO A 3 11.21 -3.99 -20.87
C PRO A 3 11.37 -2.64 -20.14
N PHE A 4 10.43 -1.71 -20.33
CA PHE A 4 10.51 -0.35 -19.77
C PHE A 4 10.33 -0.30 -18.25
N SER A 5 9.32 -1.01 -17.73
CA SER A 5 8.98 -1.00 -16.30
C SER A 5 8.27 -2.28 -15.87
N PRO A 6 8.92 -3.46 -15.93
CA PRO A 6 8.34 -4.67 -15.38
C PRO A 6 8.22 -4.55 -13.85
N PRO A 7 7.11 -4.97 -13.24
CA PRO A 7 6.98 -4.96 -11.79
C PRO A 7 7.99 -5.94 -11.18
N ARG A 8 8.72 -5.50 -10.15
CA ARG A 8 9.58 -6.39 -9.37
C ARG A 8 8.75 -7.02 -8.26
N ILE A 9 8.54 -8.33 -8.33
CA ILE A 9 7.90 -9.13 -7.30
C ILE A 9 8.91 -10.16 -6.80
N ASP A 10 9.07 -10.26 -5.48
CA ASP A 10 9.96 -11.21 -4.81
C ASP A 10 9.20 -12.06 -3.79
N ASP A 11 9.86 -13.07 -3.21
CA ASP A 11 9.25 -13.98 -2.22
C ASP A 11 8.74 -13.25 -0.98
N ARG A 12 9.35 -12.10 -0.63
CA ARG A 12 8.90 -11.27 0.49
C ARG A 12 7.53 -10.65 0.19
N THR A 13 7.35 -10.15 -1.03
CA THR A 13 6.09 -9.59 -1.50
C THR A 13 5.01 -10.67 -1.53
N ILE A 14 5.32 -11.86 -2.07
CA ILE A 14 4.40 -13.00 -2.14
C ILE A 14 3.97 -13.43 -0.73
N LYS A 15 4.93 -13.62 0.18
CA LYS A 15 4.65 -14.01 1.57
C LYS A 15 3.76 -12.99 2.28
N ALA A 16 4.02 -11.69 2.10
CA ALA A 16 3.20 -10.64 2.71
C ALA A 16 1.74 -10.66 2.23
N VAL A 17 1.51 -11.00 0.96
CA VAL A 17 0.16 -11.19 0.39
C VAL A 17 -0.48 -12.47 0.93
N GLU A 18 0.25 -13.58 0.97
CA GLU A 18 -0.24 -14.85 1.51
C GLU A 18 -0.72 -14.69 2.96
N GLU A 19 0.08 -14.04 3.81
CA GLU A 19 -0.31 -13.79 5.19
C GLU A 19 -1.56 -12.90 5.30
N ALA A 20 -1.74 -11.93 4.38
CA ALA A 20 -2.96 -11.13 4.33
C ALA A 20 -4.18 -12.00 4.00
N LEU A 21 -4.08 -12.87 3.00
CA LEU A 21 -5.14 -13.80 2.61
C LEU A 21 -5.52 -14.78 3.73
N ARG A 22 -4.55 -15.22 4.55
CA ARG A 22 -4.77 -16.13 5.69
C ARG A 22 -5.25 -15.42 6.97
N SER A 23 -5.20 -14.09 7.03
CA SER A 23 -5.47 -13.34 8.26
C SER A 23 -6.95 -13.14 8.61
N GLY A 24 -7.87 -13.50 7.70
CA GLY A 24 -9.29 -13.16 7.82
C GLY A 24 -9.62 -11.71 7.48
N TRP A 25 -8.61 -10.88 7.13
CA TRP A 25 -8.78 -9.47 6.77
C TRP A 25 -8.22 -9.21 5.36
N ILE A 26 -9.08 -9.36 4.35
CA ILE A 26 -8.70 -9.27 2.92
C ILE A 26 -8.85 -7.87 2.30
N THR A 27 -9.43 -6.93 3.05
CA THR A 27 -9.62 -5.52 2.64
C THR A 27 -8.95 -4.59 3.67
N THR A 28 -9.35 -3.33 3.74
CA THR A 28 -8.84 -2.33 4.69
C THR A 28 -8.82 -2.87 6.12
N GLY A 29 -7.63 -2.97 6.70
CA GLY A 29 -7.40 -3.61 7.99
C GLY A 29 -6.11 -3.21 8.68
N PRO A 30 -5.64 -4.01 9.66
CA PRO A 30 -4.44 -3.71 10.45
C PRO A 30 -3.19 -3.49 9.58
N ARG A 31 -3.04 -4.27 8.50
CA ARG A 31 -1.92 -4.15 7.55
C ARG A 31 -1.91 -2.80 6.83
N THR A 32 -3.08 -2.29 6.42
CA THR A 32 -3.20 -0.95 5.81
C THR A 32 -2.79 0.14 6.81
N LYS A 33 -3.20 0.02 8.09
CA LYS A 33 -2.82 0.98 9.14
C LYS A 33 -1.35 0.93 9.50
N GLU A 34 -0.74 -0.25 9.45
CA GLU A 34 0.71 -0.39 9.57
C GLU A 34 1.44 0.27 8.40
N PHE A 35 0.96 0.08 7.16
CA PHE A 35 1.50 0.73 5.98
C PHE A 35 1.42 2.25 6.07
N GLU A 36 0.26 2.80 6.45
CA GLU A 36 0.07 4.24 6.66
C GLU A 36 1.06 4.81 7.69
N ARG A 37 1.25 4.13 8.84
CA ARG A 37 2.23 4.56 9.87
C ARG A 37 3.67 4.55 9.35
N LYS A 38 4.07 3.49 8.66
CA LYS A 38 5.42 3.38 8.07
C LYS A 38 5.65 4.45 7.00
N LEU A 39 4.64 4.72 6.17
CA LEU A 39 4.75 5.73 5.12
C LEU A 39 4.76 7.15 5.70
N ALA A 40 3.99 7.42 6.76
CA ALA A 40 4.03 8.68 7.47
C ALA A 40 5.43 8.98 8.04
N ALA A 41 6.04 7.96 8.68
CA ALA A 41 7.41 8.06 9.18
C ALA A 41 8.43 8.24 8.05
N TYR A 42 8.28 7.50 6.94
CA TYR A 42 9.15 7.62 5.76
C TYR A 42 9.10 9.01 5.12
N CYS A 43 7.91 9.60 5.01
CA CYS A 43 7.71 10.91 4.40
C CYS A 43 7.91 12.08 5.39
N GLY A 44 8.12 11.82 6.69
CA GLY A 44 8.24 12.87 7.70
C GLY A 44 6.95 13.66 7.95
N VAL A 45 5.79 13.04 7.77
CA VAL A 45 4.47 13.67 7.96
C VAL A 45 3.72 13.05 9.13
N GLN A 46 2.77 13.78 9.70
CA GLN A 46 1.99 13.30 10.85
C GLN A 46 1.01 12.18 10.52
N ARG A 47 0.38 12.24 9.33
CA ARG A 47 -0.67 11.30 8.92
C ARG A 47 -0.59 10.99 7.43
N VAL A 48 -0.96 9.76 7.10
CA VAL A 48 -1.10 9.25 5.74
C VAL A 48 -2.41 8.46 5.68
N ILE A 49 -3.09 8.55 4.54
CA ILE A 49 -4.24 7.71 4.21
C ILE A 49 -3.92 6.90 2.96
N ALA A 50 -4.14 5.59 3.00
CA ALA A 50 -3.93 4.71 1.86
C ALA A 50 -5.26 4.51 1.11
N LEU A 51 -5.24 4.76 -0.20
CA LEU A 51 -6.38 4.60 -1.10
C LEU A 51 -6.02 3.70 -2.28
N ASN A 52 -7.02 3.31 -3.05
CA ASN A 52 -6.86 2.40 -4.19
C ASN A 52 -6.12 3.01 -5.39
N SER A 53 -6.04 4.35 -5.50
CA SER A 53 -5.34 5.03 -6.58
C SER A 53 -4.94 6.46 -6.19
N TRP A 54 -3.97 7.01 -6.92
CA TRP A 54 -3.59 8.43 -6.79
C TRP A 54 -4.72 9.36 -7.23
N THR A 55 -5.45 9.02 -8.31
CA THR A 55 -6.58 9.80 -8.79
C THR A 55 -7.65 9.99 -7.72
N ASN A 56 -8.01 8.93 -6.99
CA ASN A 56 -8.99 9.00 -5.90
C ASN A 56 -8.45 9.83 -4.73
N ALA A 57 -7.15 9.76 -4.44
CA ALA A 57 -6.52 10.60 -3.42
C ALA A 57 -6.58 12.08 -3.79
N CYS A 58 -6.28 12.44 -5.04
CA CYS A 58 -6.37 13.83 -5.50
C CYS A 58 -7.79 14.36 -5.46
N GLU A 59 -8.76 13.56 -5.91
CA GLU A 59 -10.17 13.94 -5.85
C GLU A 59 -10.62 14.17 -4.40
N LEU A 60 -10.18 13.33 -3.45
CA LEU A 60 -10.48 13.50 -2.02
C LEU A 60 -9.84 14.76 -1.43
N VAL A 61 -8.64 15.14 -1.87
CA VAL A 61 -7.96 16.37 -1.40
C VAL A 61 -8.64 17.64 -1.92
N LEU A 62 -9.29 17.57 -3.09
CA LEU A 62 -9.95 18.71 -3.73
C LEU A 62 -11.42 18.89 -3.36
N ARG A 63 -12.04 17.86 -2.75
CA ARG A 63 -13.42 17.90 -2.25
C ARG A 63 -13.50 18.63 -0.91
#